data_AF-A0AA37WPG1-F1
#
_entry.id   AF-A0AA37WPG1-F1
#
_cell.length_a   1.000
_cell.length_b   1.000
_cell.length_c   1.000
_cell.angle_alpha   90.00
_cell.angle_beta   90.00
_cell.angle_gamma   90.00
#
_symmetry.space_group_name_H-M   'P 1'
#
loop_
_entity.id
_entity.type
_entity.pdbx_description
1 polymer ?
#
loop_
_entity_poly.entity_id
_entity_poly.type
_entity_poly.pdbx_seq_one_letter_code
_entity_poly.pdbx_strand_id
1 'polypeptide(L)'
;MIRKLLPVFTAAMISVLSGCGGSSGGSDNASNPGIDPDLTGLKSADANSPYANTAPLCVVAEAQSSACSFNTLPLIGMNSSTPSNDDILAHTVVSHDWMAERFAEVLPLLPEDLRGLFRGVTAIVIGSDIRPSFYSRLTGAMYIDPAYLWLTVAEKNTISTDDDFRAGFGNGLQFISLWTYLNGSNRGWQRFSLTDDRTRTIEDLPARLSALLYHELAHANDVFPPSMVGTIDKDDDPLTAVDQLEPFWASTTFSRGGDLPLTSDLLYDVAQVLFYGNEASQSILDLTGTDLGIEFELDYASDDYAYASQFEDVAMIFEEIMMHKNFGFDRVLAYTNQPDSNTPNLNCSHYIVEWGQRNRIGSDFLRPRVEHVLRHMLNKQDVSEYFVNLPEPVNFEIGESYCDNFSLTAPATTSSKSSDVYKNDLPVESIINEPIERHPMR
;
A
#
# COMPACT_ATOMS: atom_id res chain seq x y z
N MET A 1 83.28 13.70 -8.82
CA MET A 1 82.77 14.52 -9.96
C MET A 1 81.47 13.88 -10.42
N ILE A 2 80.34 14.36 -9.92
CA ILE A 2 79.39 15.24 -10.66
C ILE A 2 78.86 14.58 -11.95
N ARG A 3 77.62 14.09 -11.78
CA ARG A 3 76.52 13.83 -12.72
C ARG A 3 76.62 14.44 -14.13
N LYS A 4 76.18 13.65 -15.12
CA LYS A 4 75.25 13.99 -16.25
C LYS A 4 74.83 12.67 -16.92
N LEU A 5 73.59 12.20 -16.72
CA LEU A 5 72.38 12.44 -17.54
C LEU A 5 72.41 11.74 -18.91
N LEU A 6 71.61 10.68 -19.05
CA LEU A 6 71.09 10.16 -20.32
C LEU A 6 69.54 10.20 -20.25
N PRO A 7 68.82 10.56 -21.32
CA PRO A 7 67.38 10.80 -21.28
C PRO A 7 66.60 9.51 -21.53
N VAL A 8 65.59 9.24 -20.71
CA VAL A 8 64.53 8.28 -21.01
C VAL A 8 63.31 9.09 -21.41
N PHE A 9 62.87 8.92 -22.66
CA PHE A 9 61.60 9.41 -23.17
C PHE A 9 60.47 8.60 -22.55
N THR A 10 59.68 9.23 -21.68
CA THR A 10 58.40 8.70 -21.22
C THR A 10 57.29 9.42 -21.98
N ALA A 11 56.53 8.68 -22.78
CA ALA A 11 55.34 9.19 -23.45
C ALA A 11 54.24 9.45 -22.40
N ALA A 12 53.82 10.70 -22.29
CA ALA A 12 52.66 11.13 -21.53
C ALA A 12 51.40 10.86 -22.36
N MET A 13 50.47 10.07 -21.82
CA MET A 13 49.11 9.97 -22.33
C MET A 13 48.23 10.89 -21.47
N ILE A 14 47.78 11.98 -22.08
CA ILE A 14 46.72 12.86 -21.56
C ILE A 14 45.46 12.58 -22.37
N SER A 15 44.45 12.12 -21.64
CA SER A 15 43.00 12.34 -21.73
C SER A 15 42.35 12.68 -23.08
N VAL A 16 41.39 11.85 -23.48
CA VAL A 16 40.13 12.33 -24.08
C VAL A 16 38.97 11.65 -23.35
N LEU A 17 38.19 12.45 -22.63
CA LEU A 17 36.87 12.11 -22.11
C LEU A 17 35.87 12.10 -23.28
N SER A 18 35.19 10.98 -23.46
CA SER A 18 33.93 10.90 -24.21
C SER A 18 32.97 10.06 -23.38
N GLY A 19 31.95 10.73 -22.85
CA GLY A 19 30.83 10.09 -22.18
C GLY A 19 29.90 9.40 -23.16
N CYS A 20 29.34 8.28 -22.72
CA CYS A 20 28.08 7.71 -23.16
C CYS A 20 27.47 7.03 -21.94
N GLY A 21 26.20 7.33 -21.67
CA GLY A 21 25.41 6.72 -20.62
C GLY A 21 25.31 5.21 -20.78
N GLY A 22 25.23 4.53 -19.64
CA GLY A 22 25.03 3.10 -19.54
C GLY A 22 24.06 2.82 -18.41
N SER A 23 22.81 2.58 -18.81
CA SER A 23 21.72 1.96 -18.07
C SER A 23 22.21 0.93 -17.04
N SER A 24 21.91 1.17 -15.77
CA SER A 24 21.94 0.13 -14.74
C SER A 24 20.59 -0.59 -14.76
N GLY A 25 20.50 -1.65 -15.56
CA GLY A 25 19.50 -2.70 -15.34
C GLY A 25 19.80 -3.36 -14.00
N GLY A 26 19.04 -2.99 -12.97
CA GLY A 26 19.00 -3.74 -11.73
C GLY A 26 18.28 -5.05 -12.00
N SER A 27 18.94 -6.17 -11.72
CA SER A 27 18.26 -7.46 -11.69
C SER A 27 17.36 -7.51 -10.46
N ASP A 28 16.05 -7.57 -10.69
CA ASP A 28 15.03 -7.89 -9.68
C ASP A 28 15.18 -9.34 -9.21
N ASN A 29 16.21 -9.61 -8.40
CA ASN A 29 16.40 -10.85 -7.67
C ASN A 29 16.61 -10.54 -6.18
N ALA A 30 15.76 -9.68 -5.63
CA ALA A 30 15.48 -9.71 -4.20
C ALA A 30 14.48 -10.85 -3.98
N SER A 31 14.98 -12.01 -3.53
CA SER A 31 14.14 -13.08 -3.02
C SER A 31 13.26 -12.51 -1.91
N ASN A 32 11.98 -12.33 -2.21
CA ASN A 32 10.99 -11.81 -1.29
C ASN A 32 10.77 -12.85 -0.18
N PRO A 33 10.96 -12.53 1.12
CA PRO A 33 10.92 -13.53 2.19
C PRO A 33 9.50 -13.98 2.57
N GLY A 34 8.45 -13.49 1.88
CA GLY A 34 7.09 -13.94 2.10
C GLY A 34 6.90 -15.40 1.66
N ILE A 35 6.26 -16.20 2.50
CA ILE A 35 5.75 -17.52 2.08
C ILE A 35 4.73 -17.25 0.97
N ASP A 36 4.93 -17.84 -0.21
CA ASP A 36 3.94 -17.73 -1.28
C ASP A 36 2.64 -18.40 -0.83
N PRO A 37 1.48 -17.73 -0.99
CA PRO A 37 0.22 -18.26 -0.53
C PRO A 37 -0.12 -19.57 -1.26
N ASP A 38 -0.77 -20.51 -0.57
CA ASP A 38 -1.31 -21.70 -1.23
C ASP A 38 -2.51 -21.28 -2.11
N LEU A 39 -2.31 -21.31 -3.43
CA LEU A 39 -3.33 -20.98 -4.42
C LEU A 39 -3.95 -22.23 -5.06
N THR A 40 -3.84 -23.39 -4.41
CA THR A 40 -4.48 -24.61 -4.91
C THR A 40 -6.00 -24.58 -4.73
N GLY A 41 -6.73 -25.22 -5.64
CA GLY A 41 -8.19 -25.36 -5.53
C GLY A 41 -9.01 -24.09 -5.83
N LEU A 42 -8.38 -23.03 -6.35
CA LEU A 42 -9.07 -21.83 -6.78
C LEU A 42 -10.13 -22.12 -7.87
N LYS A 43 -11.24 -21.37 -7.80
CA LYS A 43 -12.37 -21.45 -8.74
C LYS A 43 -12.94 -20.07 -9.04
N SER A 44 -13.60 -19.92 -10.18
CA SER A 44 -14.28 -18.68 -10.54
C SER A 44 -15.43 -18.37 -9.58
N ALA A 45 -15.58 -17.10 -9.21
CA ALA A 45 -16.73 -16.59 -8.47
C ALA A 45 -18.02 -16.67 -9.30
N ASP A 46 -17.92 -16.40 -10.61
CA ASP A 46 -19.01 -16.61 -11.57
C ASP A 46 -18.71 -17.82 -12.46
N ALA A 47 -19.46 -18.90 -12.28
CA ALA A 47 -19.33 -20.12 -13.07
C ALA A 47 -19.76 -19.95 -14.54
N ASN A 48 -20.52 -18.89 -14.87
CA ASN A 48 -20.93 -18.57 -16.23
C ASN A 48 -20.01 -17.55 -16.91
N SER A 49 -19.01 -17.04 -16.19
CA SER A 49 -18.03 -16.10 -16.74
C SER A 49 -17.31 -16.72 -17.94
N PRO A 50 -17.04 -15.93 -19.00
CA PRO A 50 -16.17 -16.39 -20.09
C PRO A 50 -14.76 -16.78 -19.60
N TYR A 51 -14.34 -16.28 -18.43
CA TYR A 51 -13.04 -16.56 -17.82
C TYR A 51 -13.08 -17.66 -16.76
N ALA A 52 -14.23 -18.32 -16.56
CA ALA A 52 -14.43 -19.23 -15.43
C ALA A 52 -13.41 -20.39 -15.37
N ASN A 53 -12.92 -20.83 -16.52
CA ASN A 53 -11.92 -21.89 -16.64
C ASN A 53 -10.48 -21.37 -16.80
N THR A 54 -10.28 -20.11 -17.21
CA THR A 54 -8.95 -19.56 -17.49
C THR A 54 -8.42 -18.74 -16.32
N ALA A 55 -9.23 -17.91 -15.68
CA ALA A 55 -8.79 -17.06 -14.58
C ALA A 55 -8.12 -17.85 -13.44
N PRO A 56 -8.68 -18.97 -12.93
CA PRO A 56 -8.02 -19.76 -11.88
C PRO A 56 -6.68 -20.37 -12.29
N LEU A 57 -6.44 -20.58 -13.59
CA LEU A 57 -5.18 -21.12 -14.11
C LEU A 57 -4.12 -20.03 -14.34
N CYS A 58 -4.55 -18.83 -14.71
CA CYS A 58 -3.65 -17.71 -15.00
C CYS A 58 -3.09 -17.06 -13.75
N VAL A 59 -3.89 -16.99 -12.68
CA VAL A 59 -3.52 -16.32 -11.42
C VAL A 59 -2.55 -17.13 -10.54
N VAL A 60 -2.19 -18.34 -10.95
CA VAL A 60 -1.21 -19.17 -10.24
C VAL A 60 0.14 -19.23 -10.95
N ALA A 61 0.37 -18.34 -11.92
CA ALA A 61 1.66 -18.27 -12.62
C ALA A 61 2.77 -17.79 -11.67
N GLU A 62 3.85 -18.56 -11.58
CA GLU A 62 5.03 -18.25 -10.74
C GLU A 62 6.20 -17.67 -11.55
N ALA A 63 6.10 -17.70 -12.88
CA ALA A 63 7.09 -17.14 -13.79
C ALA A 63 6.43 -16.60 -15.06
N GLN A 64 7.12 -15.66 -15.73
CA GLN A 64 6.63 -15.03 -16.97
C GLN A 64 6.29 -16.05 -18.06
N SER A 65 7.09 -17.13 -18.19
CA SER A 65 6.84 -18.20 -19.18
C SER A 65 5.54 -18.98 -18.96
N SER A 66 4.94 -18.87 -17.77
CA SER A 66 3.63 -19.45 -17.42
C SER A 66 2.52 -18.42 -17.29
N ALA A 67 2.82 -17.13 -17.43
CA ALA A 67 1.82 -16.07 -17.39
C ALA A 67 0.91 -16.13 -18.63
N CYS A 68 -0.37 -15.88 -18.43
CA CYS A 68 -1.33 -15.79 -19.54
C CYS A 68 -1.18 -14.46 -20.28
N SER A 69 -1.34 -14.48 -21.60
CA SER A 69 -1.50 -13.25 -22.38
C SER A 69 -2.87 -12.60 -22.12
N PHE A 70 -2.99 -11.32 -22.45
CA PHE A 70 -4.26 -10.59 -22.34
C PHE A 70 -5.36 -11.11 -23.29
N ASN A 71 -5.01 -11.83 -24.35
CA ASN A 71 -5.98 -12.56 -25.18
C ASN A 71 -6.63 -13.74 -24.44
N THR A 72 -5.96 -14.28 -23.42
CA THR A 72 -6.47 -15.37 -22.58
C THR A 72 -7.21 -14.85 -21.35
N LEU A 73 -6.63 -13.85 -20.66
CA LEU A 73 -7.22 -13.16 -19.53
C LEU A 73 -6.94 -11.66 -19.64
N PRO A 74 -7.85 -10.87 -20.23
CA PRO A 74 -7.63 -9.44 -20.44
C PRO A 74 -7.69 -8.67 -19.11
N LEU A 75 -7.11 -7.47 -19.08
CA LEU A 75 -7.48 -6.49 -18.07
C LEU A 75 -8.98 -6.19 -18.20
N ILE A 76 -9.68 -5.99 -17.08
CA ILE A 76 -11.10 -5.60 -17.09
C ILE A 76 -11.29 -4.34 -17.95
N GLY A 77 -10.34 -3.40 -17.88
CA GLY A 77 -10.35 -2.14 -18.64
C GLY A 77 -10.26 -2.29 -20.16
N MET A 78 -9.78 -3.43 -20.67
CA MET A 78 -9.73 -3.70 -22.12
C MET A 78 -11.09 -4.02 -22.72
N ASN A 79 -12.06 -4.40 -21.88
CA ASN A 79 -13.42 -4.74 -22.29
C ASN A 79 -14.43 -3.68 -21.85
N SER A 80 -14.21 -3.04 -20.70
CA SER A 80 -15.10 -2.02 -20.16
C SER A 80 -14.32 -0.85 -19.56
N SER A 81 -14.52 0.35 -20.11
CA SER A 81 -13.98 1.59 -19.53
C SER A 81 -14.78 2.07 -18.30
N THR A 82 -15.90 1.41 -17.98
CA THR A 82 -16.70 1.67 -16.78
C THR A 82 -17.17 0.33 -16.21
N PRO A 83 -16.28 -0.44 -15.55
CA PRO A 83 -16.62 -1.77 -15.06
C PRO A 83 -17.85 -1.76 -14.16
N SER A 84 -18.78 -2.66 -14.44
CA SER A 84 -19.90 -3.00 -13.57
C SER A 84 -19.47 -4.00 -12.48
N ASN A 85 -20.33 -4.22 -11.47
CA ASN A 85 -20.06 -5.26 -10.48
C ASN A 85 -19.98 -6.65 -11.13
N ASP A 86 -20.76 -6.91 -12.18
CA ASP A 86 -20.73 -8.18 -12.92
C ASP A 86 -19.42 -8.33 -13.70
N ASP A 87 -18.89 -7.25 -14.28
CA ASP A 87 -17.57 -7.27 -14.93
C ASP A 87 -16.46 -7.61 -13.93
N ILE A 88 -16.54 -7.07 -12.71
CA ILE A 88 -15.59 -7.36 -11.63
C ILE A 88 -15.73 -8.84 -11.20
N LEU A 89 -16.94 -9.31 -10.91
CA LEU A 89 -17.19 -10.70 -10.48
C LEU A 89 -16.84 -11.74 -11.55
N ALA A 90 -16.97 -11.39 -12.84
CA ALA A 90 -16.55 -12.25 -13.94
C ALA A 90 -15.03 -12.53 -13.93
N HIS A 91 -14.24 -11.65 -13.33
CA HIS A 91 -12.79 -11.77 -13.17
C HIS A 91 -12.38 -12.18 -11.73
N THR A 92 -13.34 -12.42 -10.84
CA THR A 92 -13.05 -12.82 -9.46
C THR A 92 -12.83 -14.33 -9.36
N VAL A 93 -11.78 -14.72 -8.66
CA VAL A 93 -11.38 -16.10 -8.37
C VAL A 93 -11.30 -16.28 -6.86
N VAL A 94 -11.85 -17.36 -6.33
CA VAL A 94 -11.94 -17.61 -4.89
C VAL A 94 -11.50 -19.01 -4.50
N SER A 95 -11.00 -19.17 -3.27
CA SER A 95 -10.76 -20.48 -2.65
C SER A 95 -12.04 -21.09 -2.07
N HIS A 96 -12.95 -20.25 -1.55
CA HIS A 96 -14.20 -20.66 -0.91
C HIS A 96 -15.40 -19.89 -1.49
N ASP A 97 -16.55 -20.54 -1.62
CA ASP A 97 -17.75 -19.91 -2.22
C ASP A 97 -18.21 -18.68 -1.44
N TRP A 98 -18.14 -18.74 -0.10
CA TRP A 98 -18.53 -17.62 0.76
C TRP A 98 -17.73 -16.33 0.45
N MET A 99 -16.48 -16.44 0.00
CA MET A 99 -15.67 -15.26 -0.35
C MET A 99 -16.25 -14.54 -1.56
N ALA A 100 -16.73 -15.28 -2.56
CA ALA A 100 -17.42 -14.72 -3.72
C ALA A 100 -18.76 -14.09 -3.31
N GLU A 101 -19.52 -14.78 -2.44
CA GLU A 101 -20.79 -14.27 -1.91
C GLU A 101 -20.60 -12.93 -1.17
N ARG A 102 -19.64 -12.85 -0.24
CA ARG A 102 -19.36 -11.61 0.52
C ARG A 102 -18.80 -10.51 -0.35
N PHE A 103 -17.95 -10.83 -1.33
CA PHE A 103 -17.45 -9.84 -2.26
C PHE A 103 -18.59 -9.28 -3.15
N ALA A 104 -19.46 -10.14 -3.66
CA ALA A 104 -20.64 -9.71 -4.42
C ALA A 104 -21.61 -8.83 -3.59
N GLU A 105 -21.80 -9.16 -2.31
CA GLU A 105 -22.64 -8.38 -1.39
C GLU A 105 -22.05 -7.00 -1.07
N VAL A 106 -20.73 -6.90 -0.89
CA VAL A 106 -20.07 -5.64 -0.50
C VAL A 106 -19.80 -4.71 -1.67
N LEU A 107 -19.54 -5.22 -2.88
CA LEU A 107 -19.28 -4.41 -4.09
C LEU A 107 -20.26 -3.23 -4.30
N PRO A 108 -21.60 -3.38 -4.20
CA PRO A 108 -22.53 -2.26 -4.34
C PRO A 108 -22.52 -1.26 -3.17
N LEU A 109 -21.88 -1.59 -2.04
CA LEU A 109 -21.73 -0.73 -0.87
C LEU A 109 -20.41 0.08 -0.88
N LEU A 110 -19.48 -0.26 -1.79
CA LEU A 110 -18.24 0.46 -1.96
C LEU A 110 -18.46 1.80 -2.69
N PRO A 111 -17.55 2.77 -2.50
CA PRO A 111 -17.57 4.01 -3.28
C PRO A 111 -17.62 3.77 -4.79
N GLU A 112 -18.36 4.61 -5.51
CA GLU A 112 -18.61 4.43 -6.95
C GLU A 112 -17.35 4.61 -7.81
N ASP A 113 -16.50 5.56 -7.44
CA ASP A 113 -15.21 5.85 -8.08
C ASP A 113 -14.25 4.65 -8.03
N LEU A 114 -14.30 3.85 -6.97
CA LEU A 114 -13.50 2.63 -6.81
C LEU A 114 -13.72 1.64 -7.96
N ARG A 115 -14.95 1.52 -8.48
CA ARG A 115 -15.25 0.62 -9.61
C ARG A 115 -14.40 0.92 -10.85
N GLY A 116 -14.06 2.20 -11.06
CA GLY A 116 -13.20 2.62 -12.16
C GLY A 116 -11.79 2.07 -12.07
N LEU A 117 -11.30 1.78 -10.87
CA LEU A 117 -9.92 1.35 -10.63
C LEU A 117 -9.69 -0.13 -10.94
N PHE A 118 -10.74 -0.96 -10.95
CA PHE A 118 -10.61 -2.36 -11.37
C PHE A 118 -10.20 -2.51 -12.85
N ARG A 119 -10.19 -1.43 -13.64
CA ARG A 119 -9.70 -1.47 -15.02
C ARG A 119 -8.25 -1.94 -15.14
N GLY A 120 -7.42 -1.70 -14.13
CA GLY A 120 -6.01 -2.06 -14.09
C GLY A 120 -5.70 -3.51 -13.70
N VAL A 121 -6.70 -4.36 -13.45
CA VAL A 121 -6.46 -5.76 -13.05
C VAL A 121 -6.95 -6.76 -14.09
N THR A 122 -6.26 -7.90 -14.21
CA THR A 122 -6.68 -9.08 -14.97
C THR A 122 -7.62 -9.97 -14.16
N ALA A 123 -7.47 -10.00 -12.83
CA ALA A 123 -8.28 -10.78 -11.91
C ALA A 123 -8.24 -10.23 -10.48
N ILE A 124 -9.25 -10.62 -9.71
CA ILE A 124 -9.34 -10.41 -8.25
C ILE A 124 -9.32 -11.78 -7.59
N VAL A 125 -8.28 -12.10 -6.83
CA VAL A 125 -8.10 -13.41 -6.20
C VAL A 125 -8.35 -13.29 -4.71
N ILE A 126 -9.24 -14.11 -4.15
CA ILE A 126 -9.58 -14.11 -2.72
C ILE A 126 -9.37 -15.52 -2.17
N GLY A 127 -8.34 -15.69 -1.34
CA GLY A 127 -7.81 -17.01 -0.95
C GLY A 127 -7.61 -17.12 0.55
N SER A 128 -7.96 -18.27 1.15
CA SER A 128 -7.83 -18.53 2.60
C SER A 128 -6.42 -18.28 3.14
N ASP A 129 -5.42 -18.51 2.28
CA ASP A 129 -3.99 -18.45 2.62
C ASP A 129 -3.32 -17.16 2.11
N ILE A 130 -4.08 -16.24 1.51
CA ILE A 130 -3.56 -14.93 1.10
C ILE A 130 -3.50 -14.04 2.34
N ARG A 131 -2.29 -13.78 2.82
CA ARG A 131 -2.01 -12.79 3.87
C ARG A 131 -0.53 -12.40 3.81
N PRO A 132 -0.20 -11.11 3.66
CA PRO A 132 -1.10 -9.97 3.40
C PRO A 132 -1.72 -9.99 1.98
N SER A 133 -2.63 -9.04 1.74
CA SER A 133 -3.07 -8.70 0.38
C SER A 133 -1.93 -8.07 -0.43
N PHE A 134 -1.98 -8.19 -1.76
CA PHE A 134 -0.98 -7.61 -2.67
C PHE A 134 -1.43 -7.54 -4.13
N TYR A 135 -0.77 -6.69 -4.91
CA TYR A 135 -0.82 -6.67 -6.36
C TYR A 135 0.42 -7.36 -6.97
N SER A 136 0.22 -8.15 -8.03
CA SER A 136 1.31 -8.79 -8.77
C SER A 136 1.42 -8.26 -10.20
N ARG A 137 2.60 -7.76 -10.57
CA ARG A 137 2.91 -7.37 -11.96
C ARG A 137 2.98 -8.57 -12.90
N LEU A 138 3.37 -9.74 -12.39
CA LEU A 138 3.50 -10.97 -13.17
C LEU A 138 2.15 -11.43 -13.75
N THR A 139 1.10 -11.43 -12.93
CA THR A 139 -0.24 -11.86 -13.37
C THR A 139 -1.14 -10.68 -13.73
N GLY A 140 -0.77 -9.46 -13.34
CA GLY A 140 -1.62 -8.28 -13.41
C GLY A 140 -2.85 -8.38 -12.50
N ALA A 141 -2.81 -9.24 -11.48
CA ALA A 141 -3.95 -9.55 -10.61
C ALA A 141 -3.74 -8.99 -9.20
N MET A 142 -4.84 -8.74 -8.51
CA MET A 142 -4.86 -8.39 -7.09
C MET A 142 -5.23 -9.63 -6.26
N TYR A 143 -4.57 -9.80 -5.13
CA TYR A 143 -4.71 -10.91 -4.19
C TYR A 143 -5.17 -10.33 -2.86
N ILE A 144 -6.33 -10.77 -2.38
CA ILE A 144 -7.02 -10.20 -1.22
C ILE A 144 -7.07 -11.20 -0.08
N ASP A 145 -6.62 -10.77 1.10
CA ASP A 145 -6.85 -11.47 2.36
C ASP A 145 -8.38 -11.52 2.67
N PRO A 146 -8.98 -12.70 2.85
CA PRO A 146 -10.40 -12.83 3.15
C PRO A 146 -10.80 -12.30 4.53
N ALA A 147 -9.84 -11.90 5.38
CA ALA A 147 -10.09 -11.21 6.65
C ALA A 147 -10.89 -9.91 6.48
N TYR A 148 -10.84 -9.29 5.30
CA TYR A 148 -11.63 -8.12 4.98
C TYR A 148 -13.11 -8.42 4.72
N LEU A 149 -13.50 -9.70 4.55
CA LEU A 149 -14.83 -10.08 4.02
C LEU A 149 -15.70 -10.94 4.94
N TRP A 150 -15.12 -11.74 5.84
CA TRP A 150 -15.92 -12.67 6.65
C TRP A 150 -16.95 -11.93 7.52
N LEU A 151 -18.11 -12.56 7.73
CA LEU A 151 -19.18 -12.07 8.61
C LEU A 151 -19.45 -13.03 9.77
N THR A 152 -19.34 -14.33 9.51
CA THR A 152 -19.65 -15.38 10.47
C THR A 152 -18.39 -16.06 11.01
N VAL A 153 -18.49 -16.66 12.20
CA VAL A 153 -17.42 -17.49 12.76
C VAL A 153 -17.08 -18.68 11.85
N ALA A 154 -18.08 -19.24 11.15
CA ALA A 154 -17.85 -20.36 10.24
C ALA A 154 -16.96 -19.97 9.04
N GLU A 155 -17.19 -18.80 8.45
CA GLU A 155 -16.34 -18.25 7.38
C GLU A 155 -14.94 -17.92 7.92
N LYS A 156 -14.88 -17.22 9.07
CA LYS A 156 -13.63 -16.83 9.74
C LYS A 156 -12.71 -18.01 10.03
N ASN A 157 -13.28 -19.14 10.46
CA ASN A 157 -12.54 -20.36 10.77
C ASN A 157 -11.93 -21.06 9.53
N THR A 158 -12.23 -20.59 8.32
CA THR A 158 -11.60 -21.09 7.07
C THR A 158 -10.40 -20.25 6.63
N ILE A 159 -10.09 -19.16 7.33
CA ILE A 159 -9.00 -18.24 6.99
C ILE A 159 -7.74 -18.67 7.73
N SER A 160 -6.58 -18.64 7.05
CA SER A 160 -5.30 -18.88 7.70
C SER A 160 -5.05 -17.88 8.84
N THR A 161 -4.56 -18.41 9.95
CA THR A 161 -4.10 -17.63 11.10
C THR A 161 -2.60 -17.61 11.21
N ASP A 162 -1.88 -17.98 10.15
CA ASP A 162 -0.43 -17.90 10.12
C ASP A 162 0.03 -16.46 10.38
N ASP A 163 1.14 -16.35 11.11
CA ASP A 163 1.73 -15.06 11.42
C ASP A 163 2.16 -14.37 10.13
N ASP A 164 1.96 -13.05 10.05
CA ASP A 164 2.54 -12.26 8.97
C ASP A 164 4.06 -12.40 8.99
N PHE A 165 4.68 -12.65 7.83
CA PHE A 165 6.13 -12.87 7.72
C PHE A 165 6.98 -11.70 8.23
N ARG A 166 6.37 -10.51 8.38
CA ARG A 166 6.98 -9.29 8.90
C ARG A 166 6.81 -9.15 10.40
N ALA A 167 6.13 -10.08 11.05
CA ALA A 167 6.02 -10.11 12.49
C ALA A 167 7.41 -10.02 13.13
N GLY A 168 7.63 -8.94 13.88
CA GLY A 168 8.87 -8.67 14.58
C GLY A 168 9.91 -7.84 13.83
N PHE A 169 9.62 -7.37 12.62
CA PHE A 169 10.42 -6.32 11.98
C PHE A 169 10.44 -5.08 12.86
N GLY A 170 11.59 -4.42 12.97
CA GLY A 170 11.75 -3.24 13.81
C GLY A 170 11.72 -3.47 15.33
N ASN A 171 11.58 -4.70 15.84
CA ASN A 171 11.51 -4.99 17.29
C ASN A 171 12.71 -4.46 18.12
N GLY A 172 13.86 -4.21 17.48
CA GLY A 172 15.06 -3.68 18.14
C GLY A 172 15.11 -2.15 18.20
N LEU A 173 14.17 -1.44 17.58
CA LEU A 173 14.17 0.01 17.48
C LEU A 173 13.65 0.65 18.78
N GLN A 174 14.05 1.89 19.05
CA GLN A 174 13.61 2.63 20.23
C GLN A 174 12.28 3.35 20.04
N PHE A 175 11.71 3.27 18.84
CA PHE A 175 10.47 3.90 18.47
C PHE A 175 9.51 2.90 17.81
N ILE A 176 8.22 3.21 17.84
CA ILE A 176 7.19 2.56 17.03
C ILE A 176 6.53 3.60 16.12
N SER A 177 6.44 3.28 14.83
CA SER A 177 5.56 3.97 13.89
C SER A 177 4.13 3.44 14.03
N LEU A 178 3.20 4.33 14.37
CA LEU A 178 1.79 4.01 14.58
C LEU A 178 0.89 4.80 13.67
N TRP A 179 -0.12 4.12 13.16
CA TRP A 179 -1.01 4.72 12.19
C TRP A 179 -2.45 4.19 12.31
N THR A 180 -3.42 5.02 11.95
CA THR A 180 -4.84 4.64 11.82
C THR A 180 -5.57 5.65 10.95
N TYR A 181 -6.79 5.32 10.54
CA TYR A 181 -7.77 6.32 10.11
C TYR A 181 -8.69 6.71 11.27
N LEU A 182 -9.05 7.98 11.34
CA LEU A 182 -9.96 8.55 12.32
C LEU A 182 -11.21 9.13 11.66
N ASN A 183 -12.36 8.89 12.27
CA ASN A 183 -13.61 9.59 12.01
C ASN A 183 -13.89 10.53 13.19
N GLY A 184 -13.51 11.80 13.05
CA GLY A 184 -13.49 12.75 14.17
C GLY A 184 -12.49 12.29 15.22
N SER A 185 -12.96 11.96 16.43
CA SER A 185 -12.12 11.46 17.53
C SER A 185 -12.08 9.94 17.64
N ASN A 186 -12.87 9.23 16.83
CA ASN A 186 -12.96 7.77 16.89
C ASN A 186 -12.13 7.14 15.77
N ARG A 187 -11.77 5.87 15.91
CA ARG A 187 -11.22 5.10 14.78
C ARG A 187 -12.26 5.00 13.66
N GLY A 188 -11.78 4.98 12.41
CA GLY A 188 -12.63 4.87 11.22
C GLY A 188 -13.39 3.54 11.13
N TRP A 189 -12.87 2.47 11.73
CA TRP A 189 -13.51 1.16 11.76
C TRP A 189 -13.15 0.38 13.03
N GLN A 190 -13.93 -0.68 13.29
CA GLN A 190 -13.66 -1.63 14.35
C GLN A 190 -12.68 -2.72 13.91
N ARG A 191 -11.86 -3.20 14.85
CA ARG A 191 -10.97 -4.34 14.64
C ARG A 191 -11.59 -5.64 15.16
N PHE A 192 -11.45 -6.69 14.36
CA PHE A 192 -11.95 -8.03 14.67
C PHE A 192 -10.80 -9.03 14.59
N SER A 193 -10.67 -9.87 15.62
CA SER A 193 -9.68 -10.94 15.63
C SER A 193 -10.18 -12.12 14.81
N LEU A 194 -9.26 -12.83 14.15
CA LEU A 194 -9.56 -14.12 13.54
C LEU A 194 -9.76 -15.25 14.58
N THR A 195 -9.29 -15.06 15.81
CA THR A 195 -9.20 -16.14 16.82
C THR A 195 -10.28 -16.10 17.90
N ASP A 196 -11.19 -15.13 17.87
CA ASP A 196 -12.30 -15.01 18.84
C ASP A 196 -13.64 -15.52 18.29
N ASP A 197 -14.73 -15.38 19.05
CA ASP A 197 -16.08 -15.81 18.64
C ASP A 197 -16.96 -14.64 18.13
N ARG A 198 -16.40 -13.45 17.87
CA ARG A 198 -17.18 -12.31 17.39
C ARG A 198 -17.60 -12.50 15.93
N THR A 199 -18.77 -11.98 15.60
CA THR A 199 -19.33 -11.84 14.25
C THR A 199 -19.27 -10.39 13.77
N ARG A 200 -19.42 -10.17 12.47
CA ARG A 200 -19.52 -8.86 11.81
C ARG A 200 -20.84 -8.73 11.06
N THR A 201 -21.22 -7.51 10.71
CA THR A 201 -22.27 -7.26 9.71
C THR A 201 -21.66 -6.74 8.41
N ILE A 202 -22.44 -6.74 7.32
CA ILE A 202 -21.95 -6.29 6.02
C ILE A 202 -21.54 -4.81 6.06
N GLU A 203 -22.12 -4.02 6.96
CA GLU A 203 -21.78 -2.61 7.19
C GLU A 203 -20.40 -2.40 7.81
N ASP A 204 -19.79 -3.43 8.41
CA ASP A 204 -18.43 -3.38 8.97
C ASP A 204 -17.33 -3.55 7.90
N LEU A 205 -17.68 -3.87 6.65
CA LEU A 205 -16.73 -4.14 5.58
C LEU A 205 -16.25 -2.89 4.82
N PRO A 206 -17.14 -1.97 4.37
CA PRO A 206 -16.83 -1.06 3.28
C PRO A 206 -15.62 -0.15 3.51
N ALA A 207 -15.49 0.46 4.69
CA ALA A 207 -14.43 1.42 4.93
C ALA A 207 -13.04 0.77 4.92
N ARG A 208 -12.86 -0.33 5.67
CA ARG A 208 -11.57 -1.03 5.73
C ARG A 208 -11.23 -1.71 4.40
N LEU A 209 -12.21 -2.31 3.73
CA LEU A 209 -12.00 -2.88 2.40
C LEU A 209 -11.67 -1.80 1.35
N SER A 210 -12.30 -0.61 1.43
CA SER A 210 -11.98 0.49 0.50
C SER A 210 -10.56 0.99 0.67
N ALA A 211 -10.04 1.09 1.89
CA ALA A 211 -8.65 1.47 2.13
C ALA A 211 -7.69 0.50 1.42
N LEU A 212 -7.88 -0.81 1.62
CA LEU A 212 -7.11 -1.85 0.92
C LEU A 212 -7.25 -1.72 -0.60
N LEU A 213 -8.48 -1.63 -1.11
CA LEU A 213 -8.73 -1.61 -2.54
C LEU A 213 -8.16 -0.34 -3.19
N TYR A 214 -8.22 0.82 -2.54
CA TYR A 214 -7.57 2.03 -3.06
C TYR A 214 -6.06 1.86 -3.15
N HIS A 215 -5.43 1.23 -2.17
CA HIS A 215 -4.00 0.96 -2.18
C HIS A 215 -3.60 0.01 -3.31
N GLU A 216 -4.17 -1.19 -3.31
CA GLU A 216 -3.77 -2.24 -4.24
C GLU A 216 -4.21 -1.94 -5.69
N LEU A 217 -5.33 -1.22 -5.86
CA LEU A 217 -5.70 -0.75 -7.19
C LEU A 217 -4.90 0.49 -7.59
N ALA A 218 -4.32 1.28 -6.69
CA ALA A 218 -3.34 2.29 -7.09
C ALA A 218 -2.11 1.64 -7.73
N HIS A 219 -1.60 0.56 -7.15
CA HIS A 219 -0.54 -0.26 -7.78
C HIS A 219 -0.95 -0.73 -9.18
N ALA A 220 -2.16 -1.28 -9.31
CA ALA A 220 -2.69 -1.74 -10.59
C ALA A 220 -2.81 -0.63 -11.65
N ASN A 221 -3.30 0.55 -11.26
CA ASN A 221 -3.48 1.69 -12.18
C ASN A 221 -2.21 2.53 -12.35
N ASP A 222 -1.18 2.33 -11.53
CA ASP A 222 0.16 2.83 -11.80
C ASP A 222 0.81 2.00 -12.91
N VAL A 223 0.76 0.67 -12.78
CA VAL A 223 1.35 -0.29 -13.71
C VAL A 223 0.62 -0.32 -15.06
N PHE A 224 -0.72 -0.28 -15.03
CA PHE A 224 -1.57 -0.20 -16.21
C PHE A 224 -2.41 1.09 -16.19
N PRO A 225 -1.80 2.27 -16.48
CA PRO A 225 -2.50 3.55 -16.43
C PRO A 225 -3.79 3.53 -17.26
N PRO A 226 -4.92 4.06 -16.75
CA PRO A 226 -6.19 4.02 -17.48
C PRO A 226 -6.14 4.72 -18.85
N SER A 227 -5.22 5.69 -19.02
CA SER A 227 -4.96 6.36 -20.30
C SER A 227 -4.24 5.47 -21.32
N MET A 228 -3.54 4.43 -20.87
CA MET A 228 -2.69 3.55 -21.68
C MET A 228 -3.31 2.16 -21.92
N VAL A 229 -4.31 1.73 -21.14
CA VAL A 229 -4.95 0.41 -21.29
C VAL A 229 -5.36 0.09 -22.73
N GLY A 230 -5.87 1.06 -23.48
CA GLY A 230 -6.29 0.87 -24.88
C GLY A 230 -5.16 0.70 -25.90
N THR A 231 -3.90 0.88 -25.48
CA THR A 231 -2.71 0.79 -26.34
C THR A 231 -1.93 -0.52 -26.18
N ILE A 232 -2.27 -1.31 -25.16
CA ILE A 232 -1.60 -2.58 -24.84
C ILE A 232 -1.91 -3.61 -25.93
N ASP A 233 -0.89 -4.33 -26.39
CA ASP A 233 -1.07 -5.46 -27.30
C ASP A 233 -1.69 -6.64 -26.52
N LYS A 234 -2.76 -7.23 -27.06
CA LYS A 234 -3.43 -8.36 -26.39
C LYS A 234 -2.65 -9.67 -26.49
N ASP A 235 -1.69 -9.75 -27.41
CA ASP A 235 -0.81 -10.92 -27.50
C ASP A 235 0.27 -10.92 -26.40
N ASP A 236 0.51 -9.78 -25.75
CA ASP A 236 1.47 -9.67 -24.64
C ASP A 236 0.93 -10.29 -23.34
N ASP A 237 1.85 -10.79 -22.52
CA ASP A 237 1.62 -11.07 -21.09
C ASP A 237 1.75 -9.80 -20.23
N PRO A 238 1.22 -9.80 -18.99
CA PRO A 238 1.28 -8.65 -18.11
C PRO A 238 2.68 -8.09 -17.92
N LEU A 239 3.69 -8.93 -17.70
CA LEU A 239 5.05 -8.46 -17.40
C LEU A 239 5.72 -7.83 -18.63
N THR A 240 5.45 -8.37 -19.83
CA THR A 240 5.89 -7.73 -21.08
C THR A 240 5.27 -6.34 -21.24
N ALA A 241 3.99 -6.16 -20.92
CA ALA A 241 3.34 -4.85 -21.00
C ALA A 241 3.79 -3.89 -19.88
N VAL A 242 4.06 -4.39 -18.66
CA VAL A 242 4.66 -3.64 -17.55
C VAL A 242 5.95 -2.94 -18.01
N ASP A 243 6.88 -3.68 -18.61
CA ASP A 243 8.15 -3.13 -19.10
C ASP A 243 7.97 -2.03 -20.15
N GLN A 244 6.96 -2.16 -21.02
CA GLN A 244 6.65 -1.17 -22.05
C GLN A 244 6.02 0.11 -21.47
N LEU A 245 5.26 -0.03 -20.38
CA LEU A 245 4.49 1.06 -19.79
C LEU A 245 5.22 1.81 -18.67
N GLU A 246 6.34 1.30 -18.15
CA GLU A 246 7.15 1.93 -17.09
C GLU A 246 7.32 3.46 -17.25
N PRO A 247 7.61 4.01 -18.45
CA PRO A 247 7.78 5.45 -18.62
C PRO A 247 6.52 6.30 -18.39
N PHE A 248 5.33 5.69 -18.36
CA PHE A 248 4.03 6.35 -18.21
C PHE A 248 3.43 6.21 -16.81
N TRP A 249 4.09 5.47 -15.91
CA TRP A 249 3.64 5.30 -14.54
C TRP A 249 3.69 6.61 -13.77
N ALA A 250 2.73 6.82 -12.88
CA ALA A 250 2.79 7.93 -11.96
C ALA A 250 4.07 7.83 -11.11
N SER A 251 4.39 6.64 -10.56
CA SER A 251 5.60 6.44 -9.74
C SER A 251 6.90 6.78 -10.47
N THR A 252 7.06 6.31 -11.72
CA THR A 252 8.23 6.61 -12.55
C THR A 252 8.31 8.08 -12.94
N THR A 253 7.20 8.69 -13.36
CA THR A 253 7.19 10.11 -13.74
C THR A 253 7.41 11.02 -12.53
N PHE A 254 7.07 10.57 -11.34
CA PHE A 254 7.25 11.26 -10.08
C PHE A 254 8.69 11.17 -9.57
N SER A 255 9.32 10.01 -9.68
CA SER A 255 10.70 9.78 -9.22
C SER A 255 11.77 10.18 -10.25
N ARG A 256 11.55 9.90 -11.54
CA ARG A 256 12.53 10.13 -12.62
C ARG A 256 12.23 11.35 -13.49
N GLY A 257 10.98 11.80 -13.54
CA GLY A 257 10.50 12.84 -14.45
C GLY A 257 10.07 14.16 -13.81
N GLY A 258 9.91 14.21 -12.48
CA GLY A 258 9.34 15.34 -11.74
C GLY A 258 10.27 15.88 -10.66
N ASP A 259 10.16 17.18 -10.38
CA ASP A 259 10.89 17.89 -9.30
C ASP A 259 10.37 17.53 -7.89
N LEU A 260 9.76 16.35 -7.70
CA LEU A 260 9.06 15.95 -6.48
C LEU A 260 9.51 14.58 -5.91
N PRO A 261 10.79 14.15 -5.94
CA PRO A 261 11.18 12.89 -5.31
C PRO A 261 11.14 12.98 -3.78
N LEU A 262 11.00 11.83 -3.12
CA LEU A 262 11.43 11.69 -1.72
C LEU A 262 12.97 11.65 -1.68
N THR A 263 13.56 12.29 -0.67
CA THR A 263 15.00 12.61 -0.67
C THR A 263 15.77 12.13 0.56
N SER A 264 15.08 11.68 1.61
CA SER A 264 15.73 11.20 2.82
C SER A 264 16.29 9.78 2.68
N ASP A 265 17.61 9.69 2.49
CA ASP A 265 18.34 8.41 2.55
C ASP A 265 18.13 7.70 3.90
N LEU A 266 18.04 8.46 5.00
CA LEU A 266 17.80 7.90 6.34
C LEU A 266 16.45 7.19 6.43
N LEU A 267 15.39 7.79 5.88
CA LEU A 267 14.06 7.19 5.91
C LEU A 267 13.96 5.97 4.99
N TYR A 268 14.67 5.97 3.85
CA TYR A 268 14.83 4.77 3.03
C TYR A 268 15.55 3.64 3.79
N ASP A 269 16.65 3.93 4.48
CA ASP A 269 17.38 2.94 5.30
C ASP A 269 16.52 2.39 6.45
N VAL A 270 15.71 3.24 7.09
CA VAL A 270 14.78 2.80 8.14
C VAL A 270 13.65 1.95 7.56
N ALA A 271 13.12 2.30 6.39
CA ALA A 271 12.11 1.52 5.68
C ALA A 271 12.61 0.11 5.31
N GLN A 272 13.90 -0.06 5.01
CA GLN A 272 14.50 -1.38 4.81
C GLN A 272 14.39 -2.28 6.06
N VAL A 273 14.49 -1.70 7.25
CA VAL A 273 14.31 -2.43 8.52
C VAL A 273 12.83 -2.70 8.79
N LEU A 274 11.98 -1.68 8.66
CA LEU A 274 10.56 -1.75 9.01
C LEU A 274 9.75 -2.65 8.08
N PHE A 275 10.04 -2.64 6.77
CA PHE A 275 9.16 -3.25 5.77
C PHE A 275 9.79 -4.45 5.05
N TYR A 276 11.12 -4.57 5.04
CA TYR A 276 11.84 -5.68 4.39
C TYR A 276 12.59 -6.60 5.36
N GLY A 277 12.65 -6.25 6.65
CA GLY A 277 13.23 -7.09 7.69
C GLY A 277 14.76 -7.12 7.70
N ASN A 278 15.40 -6.11 7.10
CA ASN A 278 16.85 -6.00 7.15
C ASN A 278 17.33 -5.75 8.59
N GLU A 279 18.54 -6.21 8.89
CA GLU A 279 19.16 -5.96 10.20
C GLU A 279 19.43 -4.46 10.38
N ALA A 280 18.98 -3.89 11.49
CA ALA A 280 19.21 -2.48 11.81
C ALA A 280 20.68 -2.22 12.14
N SER A 281 21.26 -1.19 11.52
CA SER A 281 22.59 -0.69 11.89
C SER A 281 22.54 -0.01 13.27
N GLN A 282 23.70 0.15 13.93
CA GLN A 282 23.74 0.83 15.22
C GLN A 282 23.20 2.26 15.15
N SER A 283 23.44 2.98 14.05
CA SER A 283 22.89 4.33 13.88
C SER A 283 21.37 4.34 13.79
N ILE A 284 20.74 3.31 13.22
CA ILE A 284 19.28 3.16 13.19
C ILE A 284 18.74 2.73 14.56
N LEU A 285 19.44 1.83 15.26
CA LEU A 285 19.07 1.40 16.62
C LEU A 285 19.14 2.53 17.65
N ASP A 286 19.95 3.55 17.39
CA ASP A 286 20.11 4.72 18.24
C ASP A 286 19.05 5.83 17.95
N LEU A 287 18.25 5.70 16.89
CA LEU A 287 17.21 6.68 16.54
C LEU A 287 16.04 6.64 17.52
N THR A 288 15.56 7.83 17.90
CA THR A 288 14.30 8.04 18.61
C THR A 288 13.17 8.38 17.64
N GLY A 289 11.92 8.35 18.11
CA GLY A 289 10.78 8.82 17.33
C GLY A 289 10.85 10.32 17.05
N THR A 290 11.49 11.10 17.93
CA THR A 290 11.80 12.52 17.65
C THR A 290 12.76 12.68 16.46
N ASP A 291 13.85 11.90 16.41
CA ASP A 291 14.84 12.00 15.32
C ASP A 291 14.20 11.70 13.96
N LEU A 292 13.38 10.65 13.91
CA LEU A 292 12.60 10.27 12.72
C LEU A 292 11.55 11.29 12.35
N GLY A 293 10.85 11.84 13.33
CA GLY A 293 9.86 12.88 13.11
C GLY A 293 10.43 14.11 12.42
N ILE A 294 11.61 14.57 12.88
CA ILE A 294 12.31 15.71 12.29
C ILE A 294 12.68 15.44 10.83
N GLU A 295 13.23 14.26 10.55
CA GLU A 295 13.61 13.89 9.19
C GLU A 295 12.39 13.77 8.28
N PHE A 296 11.33 13.11 8.75
CA PHE A 296 10.09 12.90 8.00
C PHE A 296 9.34 14.21 7.74
N GLU A 297 9.35 15.14 8.69
CA GLU A 297 8.66 16.43 8.54
C GLU A 297 9.23 17.26 7.37
N LEU A 298 10.54 17.14 7.11
CA LEU A 298 11.25 17.89 6.07
C LEU A 298 11.03 17.35 4.65
N ASP A 299 10.51 16.14 4.50
CA ASP A 299 10.33 15.47 3.21
C ASP A 299 8.83 15.36 2.82
N TYR A 300 8.56 14.92 1.60
CA TYR A 300 7.26 15.06 0.95
C TYR A 300 6.31 13.86 1.08
N ALA A 301 6.65 12.88 1.91
CA ALA A 301 5.83 11.68 2.09
C ALA A 301 4.57 12.00 2.93
N SER A 302 3.42 11.40 2.61
CA SER A 302 2.23 11.45 3.46
C SER A 302 2.29 10.42 4.58
N ASP A 303 2.96 9.29 4.30
CA ASP A 303 3.09 8.12 5.16
C ASP A 303 4.54 7.59 5.10
N ASP A 304 5.04 6.98 6.18
CA ASP A 304 6.40 6.44 6.23
C ASP A 304 6.57 5.17 5.39
N TYR A 305 5.48 4.48 5.07
CA TYR A 305 5.48 3.37 4.13
C TYR A 305 5.85 3.81 2.70
N ALA A 306 5.73 5.09 2.37
CA ALA A 306 6.17 5.64 1.09
C ALA A 306 7.66 5.40 0.79
N TYR A 307 8.50 5.24 1.82
CA TYR A 307 9.93 4.94 1.66
C TYR A 307 10.21 3.46 1.40
N ALA A 308 9.21 2.57 1.46
CA ALA A 308 9.41 1.17 1.11
C ALA A 308 9.69 1.00 -0.40
N SER A 309 8.98 1.74 -1.24
CA SER A 309 9.28 1.84 -2.67
C SER A 309 8.56 3.04 -3.30
N GLN A 310 8.98 3.44 -4.50
CA GLN A 310 8.27 4.47 -5.27
C GLN A 310 6.79 4.12 -5.56
N PHE A 311 6.45 2.82 -5.57
CA PHE A 311 5.09 2.37 -5.80
C PHE A 311 4.23 2.61 -4.55
N GLU A 312 4.79 2.37 -3.37
CA GLU A 312 4.11 2.60 -2.10
C GLU A 312 3.82 4.08 -1.86
N ASP A 313 4.73 4.98 -2.26
CA ASP A 313 4.52 6.43 -2.18
C ASP A 313 3.24 6.87 -2.93
N VAL A 314 3.12 6.44 -4.19
CA VAL A 314 1.95 6.74 -5.01
C VAL A 314 0.67 6.11 -4.44
N ALA A 315 0.76 4.85 -3.99
CA ALA A 315 -0.39 4.12 -3.45
C ALA A 315 -0.88 4.71 -2.12
N MET A 316 0.02 5.14 -1.24
CA MET A 316 -0.33 5.83 0.02
C MET A 316 -1.01 7.16 -0.25
N ILE A 317 -0.45 8.00 -1.13
CA ILE A 317 -1.06 9.28 -1.52
C ILE A 317 -2.48 9.06 -2.04
N PHE A 318 -2.66 8.09 -2.93
CA PHE A 318 -3.97 7.81 -3.51
C PHE A 318 -4.97 7.27 -2.50
N GLU A 319 -4.58 6.32 -1.65
CA GLU A 319 -5.48 5.80 -0.61
C GLU A 319 -5.92 6.90 0.36
N GLU A 320 -4.99 7.67 0.91
CA GLU A 320 -5.29 8.69 1.91
C GLU A 320 -6.32 9.70 1.40
N ILE A 321 -6.10 10.24 0.20
CA ILE A 321 -7.00 11.25 -0.35
C ILE A 321 -8.37 10.66 -0.69
N MET A 322 -8.44 9.41 -1.16
CA MET A 322 -9.69 8.74 -1.52
C MET A 322 -10.49 8.30 -0.28
N MET A 323 -9.80 7.89 0.78
CA MET A 323 -10.41 7.61 2.08
C MET A 323 -10.99 8.86 2.72
N HIS A 324 -10.27 9.99 2.65
CA HIS A 324 -10.83 11.28 3.08
C HIS A 324 -12.05 11.67 2.24
N LYS A 325 -11.93 11.60 0.91
CA LYS A 325 -13.01 11.99 -0.02
C LYS A 325 -14.31 11.22 0.21
N ASN A 326 -14.22 9.90 0.39
CA ASN A 326 -15.39 9.03 0.40
C ASN A 326 -15.93 8.71 1.81
N PHE A 327 -15.09 8.79 2.84
CA PHE A 327 -15.49 8.47 4.21
C PHE A 327 -15.33 9.65 5.19
N GLY A 328 -14.66 10.73 4.79
CA GLY A 328 -14.29 11.82 5.68
C GLY A 328 -13.29 11.38 6.75
N PHE A 329 -12.51 10.34 6.48
CA PHE A 329 -11.58 9.77 7.44
C PHE A 329 -10.21 10.41 7.31
N ASP A 330 -9.71 10.94 8.42
CA ASP A 330 -8.38 11.54 8.51
C ASP A 330 -7.34 10.45 8.78
N ARG A 331 -6.30 10.37 7.95
CA ARG A 331 -5.13 9.55 8.24
C ARG A 331 -4.36 10.17 9.41
N VAL A 332 -3.89 9.35 10.36
CA VAL A 332 -2.89 9.77 11.35
C VAL A 332 -1.66 8.87 11.30
N LEU A 333 -0.51 9.48 11.48
CA LEU A 333 0.80 8.82 11.61
C LEU A 333 1.52 9.45 12.80
N ALA A 334 2.17 8.62 13.63
CA ALA A 334 2.97 9.07 14.74
C ALA A 334 4.16 8.15 14.98
N TYR A 335 5.30 8.75 15.31
CA TYR A 335 6.42 8.06 15.92
C TYR A 335 6.32 8.22 17.44
N THR A 336 6.41 7.10 18.13
CA THR A 336 6.21 7.00 19.58
C THR A 336 7.41 6.32 20.22
N ASN A 337 7.54 6.39 21.54
CA ASN A 337 8.49 5.56 22.26
C ASN A 337 8.19 4.05 22.06
N GLN A 338 9.19 3.20 22.26
CA GLN A 338 9.00 1.76 22.44
C GLN A 338 8.61 1.45 23.91
N PRO A 339 7.39 0.97 24.21
CA PRO A 339 7.05 0.54 25.58
C PRO A 339 7.77 -0.77 25.94
N ASP A 340 7.99 -1.03 27.24
CA ASP A 340 8.54 -2.32 27.69
C ASP A 340 7.60 -3.46 27.29
N SER A 341 8.13 -4.45 26.58
CA SER A 341 7.42 -5.68 26.15
C SER A 341 6.72 -6.43 27.29
N ASN A 342 7.17 -6.26 28.55
CA ASN A 342 6.58 -6.89 29.73
C ASN A 342 5.46 -6.06 30.37
N THR A 343 5.09 -4.92 29.79
CA THR A 343 4.03 -4.05 30.33
C THR A 343 2.68 -4.77 30.30
N PRO A 344 2.01 -4.99 31.45
CA PRO A 344 0.72 -5.65 31.47
C PRO A 344 -0.37 -4.80 30.80
N ASN A 345 -1.26 -5.45 30.04
CA ASN A 345 -2.40 -4.79 29.37
C ASN A 345 -1.99 -3.62 28.47
N LEU A 346 -0.83 -3.75 27.82
CA LEU A 346 -0.33 -2.76 26.88
C LEU A 346 -1.45 -2.41 25.87
N ASN A 347 -1.62 -1.12 25.61
CA ASN A 347 -2.62 -0.55 24.70
C ASN A 347 -2.15 0.84 24.22
N CYS A 348 -2.92 1.53 23.40
CA CYS A 348 -2.54 2.83 22.81
C CYS A 348 -2.07 3.89 23.81
N SER A 349 -2.54 3.85 25.07
CA SER A 349 -2.17 4.85 26.09
C SER A 349 -0.71 4.77 26.53
N HIS A 350 -0.04 3.65 26.24
CA HIS A 350 1.36 3.43 26.61
C HIS A 350 2.35 3.93 25.57
N TYR A 351 1.86 4.31 24.39
CA TYR A 351 2.66 4.86 23.30
C TYR A 351 2.60 6.37 23.42
N ILE A 352 3.68 6.95 23.91
CA ILE A 352 3.87 8.38 24.09
C ILE A 352 4.39 8.96 22.79
N VAL A 353 3.68 9.94 22.26
CA VAL A 353 3.99 10.54 20.97
C VAL A 353 5.25 11.40 21.10
N GLU A 354 6.24 11.11 20.27
CA GLU A 354 7.48 11.88 20.14
C GLU A 354 7.45 12.77 18.89
N TRP A 355 6.67 12.37 17.88
CA TRP A 355 6.26 13.17 16.72
C TRP A 355 4.98 12.57 16.13
N GLY A 356 4.07 13.38 15.59
CA GLY A 356 2.90 12.84 14.88
C GLY A 356 2.03 13.92 14.26
N GLN A 357 1.28 13.51 13.24
CA GLN A 357 0.37 14.39 12.53
C GLN A 357 -0.92 13.67 12.15
N ARG A 358 -2.02 14.44 12.21
CA ARG A 358 -3.27 14.13 11.54
C ARG A 358 -3.32 14.84 10.21
N ASN A 359 -3.79 14.11 9.21
CA ASN A 359 -4.12 14.59 7.88
C ASN A 359 -2.95 15.31 7.18
N ARG A 360 -1.76 14.70 7.23
CA ARG A 360 -0.56 15.23 6.57
C ARG A 360 -0.75 15.45 5.06
N ILE A 361 -1.53 14.58 4.40
CA ILE A 361 -1.92 14.71 2.99
C ILE A 361 -2.60 16.06 2.65
N GLY A 362 -3.18 16.73 3.65
CA GLY A 362 -3.78 18.06 3.53
C GLY A 362 -2.78 19.21 3.33
N SER A 363 -1.49 18.96 3.54
CA SER A 363 -0.46 20.00 3.43
C SER A 363 -0.37 20.59 2.03
N ASP A 364 -0.32 21.92 1.95
CA ASP A 364 0.03 22.66 0.72
C ASP A 364 1.34 22.16 0.09
N PHE A 365 2.27 21.67 0.91
CA PHE A 365 3.56 21.12 0.48
C PHE A 365 3.41 19.82 -0.33
N LEU A 366 2.42 18.99 0.02
CA LEU A 366 2.13 17.73 -0.67
C LEU A 366 1.19 17.93 -1.86
N ARG A 367 0.45 19.04 -1.96
CA ARG A 367 -0.57 19.26 -2.99
C ARG A 367 -0.12 18.94 -4.42
N PRO A 368 1.08 19.36 -4.90
CA PRO A 368 1.52 19.02 -6.27
C PRO A 368 1.62 17.51 -6.51
N ARG A 369 2.03 16.75 -5.49
CA ARG A 369 2.16 15.30 -5.53
C ARG A 369 0.80 14.62 -5.55
N VAL A 370 -0.12 15.07 -4.70
CA VAL A 370 -1.52 14.58 -4.67
C VAL A 370 -2.21 14.83 -6.00
N GLU A 371 -2.06 16.02 -6.57
CA GLU A 371 -2.62 16.33 -7.89
C GLU A 371 -2.08 15.42 -8.98
N HIS A 372 -0.76 15.18 -9.00
CA HIS A 372 -0.13 14.30 -9.97
C HIS A 372 -0.70 12.88 -9.90
N VAL A 373 -0.76 12.30 -8.70
CA VAL A 373 -1.27 10.95 -8.47
C VAL A 373 -2.75 10.84 -8.89
N LEU A 374 -3.60 11.75 -8.43
CA LEU A 374 -5.03 11.74 -8.79
C LEU A 374 -5.26 11.84 -10.30
N ARG A 375 -4.51 12.69 -11.01
CA ARG A 375 -4.65 12.87 -12.46
C ARG A 375 -4.34 11.58 -13.22
N HIS A 376 -3.32 10.85 -12.78
CA HIS A 376 -2.92 9.57 -13.37
C HIS A 376 -3.93 8.47 -13.06
N MET A 377 -4.20 8.22 -11.77
CA MET A 377 -5.06 7.11 -11.34
C MET A 377 -6.51 7.23 -11.83
N LEU A 378 -7.03 8.46 -11.89
CA LEU A 378 -8.41 8.71 -12.30
C LEU A 378 -8.53 9.07 -13.79
N ASN A 379 -7.41 9.26 -14.49
CA ASN A 379 -7.36 9.80 -15.85
C ASN A 379 -8.22 11.08 -15.99
N LYS A 380 -8.05 12.00 -15.04
CA LYS A 380 -8.86 13.23 -14.93
C LYS A 380 -7.96 14.46 -14.83
N GLN A 381 -8.27 15.50 -15.62
CA GLN A 381 -7.50 16.74 -15.61
C GLN A 381 -7.88 17.71 -14.48
N ASP A 382 -9.13 17.75 -14.04
CA ASP A 382 -9.53 18.59 -12.91
C ASP A 382 -9.73 17.73 -11.67
N VAL A 383 -8.85 17.88 -10.70
CA VAL A 383 -8.87 17.15 -9.43
C VAL A 383 -9.13 18.07 -8.24
N SER A 384 -9.56 19.31 -8.49
CA SER A 384 -9.81 20.30 -7.43
C SER A 384 -10.86 19.84 -6.41
N GLU A 385 -11.83 19.02 -6.83
CA GLU A 385 -12.89 18.49 -5.96
C GLU A 385 -12.40 17.57 -4.82
N TYR A 386 -11.17 17.05 -4.91
CA TYR A 386 -10.57 16.17 -3.91
C TYR A 386 -9.95 16.96 -2.76
N PHE A 387 -9.67 18.25 -2.98
CA PHE A 387 -9.14 19.16 -1.96
C PHE A 387 -10.24 19.97 -1.27
N VAL A 388 -11.49 19.87 -1.76
CA VAL A 388 -12.64 20.53 -1.12
C VAL A 388 -12.88 19.89 0.24
N ASN A 389 -12.80 20.70 1.30
CA ASN A 389 -12.91 20.26 2.69
C ASN A 389 -11.83 19.26 3.12
N LEU A 390 -10.67 19.24 2.47
CA LEU A 390 -9.49 18.58 3.01
C LEU A 390 -8.91 19.45 4.13
N PRO A 391 -8.87 19.00 5.40
CA PRO A 391 -8.32 19.78 6.48
C PRO A 391 -6.83 20.09 6.29
N GLU A 392 -6.32 21.12 6.92
CA GLU A 392 -4.87 21.29 7.04
C GLU A 392 -4.28 20.26 8.03
N PRO A 393 -2.98 19.92 7.93
CA PRO A 393 -2.34 19.05 8.90
C PRO A 393 -2.44 19.60 10.33
N VAL A 394 -2.68 18.70 11.29
CA VAL A 394 -2.69 19.03 12.72
C VAL A 394 -1.66 18.19 13.44
N ASN A 395 -0.69 18.84 14.07
CA ASN A 395 0.32 18.15 14.88
C ASN A 395 -0.33 17.49 16.09
N PHE A 396 0.16 16.31 16.43
CA PHE A 396 -0.11 15.68 17.71
C PHE A 396 0.62 16.43 18.84
N GLU A 397 0.03 16.42 20.03
CA GLU A 397 0.64 16.91 21.25
C GLU A 397 1.73 15.92 21.71
N ILE A 398 2.97 16.38 21.69
CA ILE A 398 4.15 15.60 22.09
C ILE A 398 4.09 15.33 23.60
N GLY A 399 4.40 14.10 24.01
CA GLY A 399 4.34 13.67 25.41
C GLY A 399 2.97 13.17 25.86
N GLU A 400 1.93 13.37 25.05
CA GLU A 400 0.62 12.74 25.24
C GLU A 400 0.58 11.36 24.61
N SER A 401 -0.36 10.53 25.05
CA SER A 401 -0.51 9.19 24.48
C SER A 401 -1.08 9.23 23.06
N TYR A 402 -0.83 8.18 22.29
CA TYR A 402 -1.28 8.05 20.92
C TYR A 402 -2.81 8.18 20.78
N CYS A 403 -3.58 7.62 21.71
CA CYS A 403 -5.05 7.71 21.65
C CYS A 403 -5.66 8.93 22.33
N ASP A 404 -4.98 9.56 23.28
CA ASP A 404 -5.44 10.86 23.79
C ASP A 404 -5.39 11.91 22.67
N ASN A 405 -4.37 11.83 21.81
CA ASN A 405 -4.22 12.65 20.62
C ASN A 405 -5.41 12.58 19.65
N PHE A 406 -6.17 11.48 19.63
CA PHE A 406 -7.35 11.37 18.76
C PHE A 406 -8.44 12.40 19.11
N SER A 407 -8.59 12.72 20.39
CA SER A 407 -9.54 13.75 20.81
C SER A 407 -8.93 15.15 20.77
N LEU A 408 -7.65 15.28 21.16
CA LEU A 408 -6.94 16.57 21.21
C LEU A 408 -6.84 17.24 19.85
N THR A 409 -6.65 16.45 18.78
CA THR A 409 -6.49 16.98 17.42
C THR A 409 -7.76 16.86 16.57
N ALA A 410 -8.92 16.59 17.19
CA ALA A 410 -10.18 16.46 16.46
C ALA A 410 -10.69 17.82 15.96
N PRO A 411 -11.27 17.90 14.75
CA PRO A 411 -11.90 19.12 14.26
C PRO A 411 -13.03 19.60 15.19
N ALA A 412 -13.13 20.90 15.42
CA ALA A 412 -14.06 21.52 16.38
C ALA A 412 -15.57 21.34 16.05
N THR A 413 -15.92 20.69 14.93
CA THR A 413 -17.28 20.66 14.36
C THR A 413 -17.97 19.29 14.35
N THR A 414 -17.38 18.21 14.86
CA THR A 414 -18.09 16.90 14.90
C THR A 414 -18.99 16.77 16.14
N SER A 415 -20.10 17.50 16.14
CA SER A 415 -21.30 17.14 16.88
C SER A 415 -22.17 16.25 15.98
N SER A 416 -21.90 14.94 15.93
CA SER A 416 -22.89 13.98 15.43
C SER A 416 -23.03 12.84 16.43
N LYS A 417 -24.30 12.49 16.70
CA LYS A 417 -24.70 11.33 17.49
C LYS A 417 -24.28 10.06 16.73
N SER A 418 -23.05 9.62 16.93
CA SER A 418 -22.66 8.23 16.71
C SER A 418 -22.43 7.61 18.07
N SER A 419 -22.99 6.43 18.28
CA SER A 419 -22.92 5.68 19.53
C SER A 419 -21.47 5.55 20.03
N ASP A 420 -21.26 5.60 21.35
CA ASP A 420 -20.00 5.45 22.11
C ASP A 420 -19.21 4.14 21.87
N VAL A 421 -19.17 3.60 20.64
CA VAL A 421 -18.94 2.17 20.39
C VAL A 421 -17.47 1.81 20.16
N TYR A 422 -16.58 2.78 19.92
CA TYR A 422 -15.19 2.47 19.56
C TYR A 422 -14.19 3.11 20.53
N LYS A 423 -14.28 2.70 21.79
CA LYS A 423 -13.34 3.13 22.85
C LYS A 423 -11.90 2.70 22.54
N ASN A 424 -10.99 3.53 23.03
CA ASN A 424 -9.53 3.49 22.94
C ASN A 424 -8.84 2.24 23.55
N ASP A 425 -9.56 1.21 23.99
CA ASP A 425 -9.01 0.09 24.77
C ASP A 425 -8.53 -1.10 23.91
N LEU A 426 -8.11 -0.85 22.67
CA LEU A 426 -7.64 -1.94 21.80
C LEU A 426 -6.26 -2.46 22.26
N PRO A 427 -6.07 -3.78 22.42
CA PRO A 427 -4.77 -4.37 22.75
C PRO A 427 -3.71 -4.03 21.71
N VAL A 428 -2.44 -3.95 22.13
CA VAL A 428 -1.29 -3.67 21.27
C VAL A 428 -1.16 -4.56 20.05
N GLU A 429 -1.47 -5.83 20.17
CA GLU A 429 -1.43 -6.76 19.04
C GLU A 429 -2.33 -6.29 17.89
N SER A 430 -3.36 -5.48 18.18
CA SER A 430 -4.20 -4.86 17.15
C SER A 430 -3.73 -3.48 16.69
N ILE A 431 -2.71 -2.88 17.33
CA ILE A 431 -2.17 -1.54 17.06
C ILE A 431 -0.79 -1.63 16.39
N ILE A 432 0.09 -2.52 16.86
CA ILE A 432 1.40 -2.86 16.25
C ILE A 432 1.22 -3.92 15.16
N ASN A 433 0.39 -4.95 15.39
CA ASN A 433 0.05 -5.93 14.35
C ASN A 433 -1.27 -5.54 13.68
N GLU A 434 -1.39 -4.29 13.20
CA GLU A 434 -1.72 -4.29 11.78
C GLU A 434 -0.49 -4.97 11.19
N PRO A 435 -0.60 -6.23 10.71
CA PRO A 435 0.42 -6.66 9.78
C PRO A 435 0.56 -5.50 8.81
N ILE A 436 1.74 -5.24 8.26
CA ILE A 436 1.84 -4.14 7.32
C ILE A 436 0.80 -4.29 6.18
N GLU A 437 -0.06 -5.34 6.08
CA GLU A 437 -1.34 -5.53 5.33
C GLU A 437 -1.21 -5.36 3.81
N ARG A 438 -0.08 -4.82 3.42
CA ARG A 438 0.35 -4.30 2.14
C ARG A 438 1.68 -4.97 1.92
N HIS A 439 1.67 -6.08 1.22
CA HIS A 439 2.94 -6.58 0.71
C HIS A 439 3.50 -5.49 -0.22
N PRO A 440 4.80 -5.17 -0.21
CA PRO A 440 5.37 -4.40 -1.30
C PRO A 440 4.98 -5.05 -2.63
N MET A 441 4.58 -4.24 -3.60
CA MET A 441 4.20 -4.71 -4.95
C MET A 441 5.15 -5.83 -5.41
N ARG A 442 4.59 -6.96 -5.83
CA ARG A 442 5.37 -8.13 -6.30
C ARG A 442 5.69 -8.02 -7.78
#